data_AF-A0A7C5PS44-F1
#
_entry.id   AF-A0A7C5PS44-F1
#
_cell.length_a   1.000
_cell.length_b   1.000
_cell.length_c   1.000
_cell.angle_alpha   90.00
_cell.angle_beta   90.00
_cell.angle_gamma   90.00
#
_symmetry.space_group_name_H-M   'P 1'
#
loop_
_entity.id
_entity.type
_entity.pdbx_description
1 polymer ?
#
loop_
_entity_poly.entity_id
_entity_poly.type
_entity_poly.pdbx_seq_one_letter_code
_entity_poly.pdbx_strand_id
1 'polypeptide(L)'
;MALETPLPDVASLSVRDFSAWLAARGQGWLVLSHEAECIQLCFTGPFEGGDVIWHCEFVTLAREWRGLCRGRTIAPVSLRNFIEVGEPREGHVPLRVGLALKQVDERAVRMMVHMIRQYRNLRRGRHEYGTPFTP
;
A
#
# COMPACT_ATOMS: atom_id res chain seq x y z
N MET A 1 6.85 27.29 17.72
CA MET A 1 7.01 25.93 18.28
C MET A 1 5.90 25.06 17.73
N ALA A 2 6.16 24.28 16.68
CA ALA A 2 5.21 23.26 16.25
C ALA A 2 5.37 22.08 17.20
N LEU A 3 4.32 21.78 17.96
CA LEU A 3 4.24 20.52 18.71
C LEU A 3 4.16 19.41 17.66
N GLU A 4 5.28 18.71 17.42
CA GLU A 4 5.27 17.44 16.68
C GLU A 4 4.34 16.51 17.44
N THR A 5 3.09 16.43 16.98
CA THR A 5 2.11 15.54 17.58
C THR A 5 2.59 14.10 17.32
N PRO A 6 2.64 13.23 18.34
CA PRO A 6 3.05 11.86 18.14
C PRO A 6 2.19 11.19 17.07
N LEU A 7 2.82 10.30 16.29
CA LEU A 7 2.11 9.46 15.34
C LEU A 7 1.02 8.66 16.08
N PRO A 8 -0.20 8.56 15.51
CA PRO A 8 -1.24 7.78 16.13
C PRO A 8 -0.84 6.30 16.13
N ASP A 9 -1.24 5.58 17.16
CA ASP A 9 -1.30 4.13 17.08
C ASP A 9 -2.45 3.76 16.15
N VAL A 10 -2.15 3.63 14.86
CA VAL A 10 -3.16 3.38 13.83
C VAL A 10 -3.95 2.10 14.12
N ALA A 11 -3.31 1.09 14.71
CA ALA A 11 -3.93 -0.21 14.95
C ALA A 11 -5.09 -0.18 15.96
N SER A 12 -5.15 0.86 16.81
CA SER A 12 -6.23 1.04 17.78
C SER A 12 -7.27 2.08 17.35
N LEU A 13 -7.08 2.74 16.20
CA LEU A 13 -8.00 3.78 15.74
C LEU A 13 -9.15 3.23 14.91
N SER A 14 -10.33 3.78 15.15
CA SER A 14 -11.45 3.61 14.22
C SER A 14 -11.17 4.33 12.89
N VAL A 15 -11.80 3.87 11.82
CA VAL A 15 -11.74 4.51 10.48
C VAL A 15 -12.11 6.00 10.57
N ARG A 16 -13.13 6.33 11.39
CA ARG A 16 -13.59 7.71 11.59
C ARG A 16 -12.51 8.56 12.24
N ASP A 17 -11.90 8.07 13.32
CA ASP A 17 -10.90 8.83 14.09
C ASP A 17 -9.63 9.03 13.27
N PHE A 18 -9.20 7.99 12.54
CA PHE A 18 -8.05 8.10 11.64
C PHE A 18 -8.32 9.06 10.48
N SER A 19 -9.53 9.02 9.89
CA SER A 19 -9.91 9.97 8.83
C SER A 19 -9.93 11.42 9.35
N ALA A 20 -10.44 11.65 10.56
CA ALA A 20 -10.43 12.97 11.18
C ALA A 20 -9.00 13.45 11.47
N TRP A 21 -8.13 12.54 11.94
CA TRP A 21 -6.73 12.83 12.21
C TRP A 21 -5.96 13.26 10.95
N LEU A 22 -6.20 12.58 9.82
CA LEU A 22 -5.65 12.92 8.50
C LEU A 22 -6.16 14.28 8.01
N ALA A 23 -7.48 14.51 8.10
CA ALA A 23 -8.10 15.75 7.65
C ALA A 23 -7.60 16.98 8.42
N ALA A 24 -7.43 16.87 9.74
CA ALA A 24 -6.88 17.93 10.58
C ALA A 24 -5.45 18.36 10.18
N ARG A 25 -4.74 17.52 9.42
CA ARG A 25 -3.37 17.75 8.93
C ARG A 25 -3.31 18.07 7.44
N GLY A 26 -4.45 18.10 6.74
CA GLY A 26 -4.48 18.22 5.28
C GLY A 26 -3.78 17.07 4.56
N GLN A 27 -3.67 15.91 5.21
CA GLN A 27 -2.97 14.74 4.68
C GLN A 27 -3.95 13.75 4.06
N GLY A 28 -3.54 13.12 2.96
CA GLY A 28 -4.31 12.05 2.30
C GLY A 28 -3.96 10.65 2.81
N TRP A 29 -2.79 10.50 3.42
CA TRP A 29 -2.23 9.26 3.94
C TRP A 29 -1.17 9.57 5.01
N LEU A 30 -0.86 8.59 5.84
CA LEU A 30 0.23 8.61 6.81
C LEU A 30 1.34 7.68 6.35
N VAL A 31 2.57 8.15 6.21
CA VAL A 31 3.74 7.30 5.93
C VAL A 31 4.26 6.70 7.24
N LEU A 32 4.43 5.38 7.28
CA LEU A 32 4.98 4.64 8.41
C LEU A 32 6.49 4.39 8.23
N SER A 33 6.92 4.06 7.02
CA SER A 33 8.33 3.89 6.65
C SER A 33 8.52 4.23 5.18
N HIS A 34 9.71 4.73 4.82
CA HIS A 34 10.04 5.09 3.44
C HIS A 34 11.49 4.70 3.11
N GLU A 35 11.62 3.79 2.16
CA GLU A 35 12.85 3.39 1.51
C GLU A 35 12.72 3.57 -0.01
N ALA A 36 13.83 3.59 -0.74
CA ALA A 36 13.80 3.80 -2.20
C ALA A 36 12.90 2.78 -2.93
N GLU A 37 12.88 1.54 -2.48
CA GLU A 37 12.15 0.45 -3.17
C GLU A 37 10.92 -0.05 -2.42
N CYS A 38 10.59 0.58 -1.28
CA CYS A 38 9.42 0.24 -0.49
C CYS A 38 8.94 1.43 0.33
N ILE A 39 7.63 1.66 0.35
CA ILE A 39 7.01 2.58 1.28
C ILE A 39 5.86 1.85 1.98
N GLN A 40 5.80 2.01 3.30
CA GLN A 40 4.66 1.57 4.10
C GLN A 40 3.85 2.79 4.51
N LEU A 41 2.54 2.72 4.33
CA LEU A 41 1.65 3.85 4.61
C LEU A 41 0.24 3.39 4.95
N CYS A 42 -0.51 4.26 5.61
CA CYS A 42 -1.92 4.07 5.92
C CYS A 42 -2.79 5.17 5.31
N PHE A 43 -3.97 4.82 4.84
CA PHE A 43 -4.99 5.79 4.42
C PHE A 43 -6.39 5.20 4.53
N THR A 44 -7.42 6.06 4.50
CA THR A 44 -8.82 5.61 4.49
C THR A 44 -9.38 5.52 3.07
N GLY A 45 -10.24 4.54 2.82
CA GLY A 45 -10.98 4.42 1.57
C GLY A 45 -11.98 3.26 1.56
N PRO A 46 -12.81 3.17 0.51
CA PRO A 46 -13.86 2.16 0.43
C PRO A 46 -13.29 0.75 0.15
N PHE A 47 -13.90 -0.27 0.76
CA PHE A 47 -13.68 -1.69 0.50
C PHE A 47 -14.90 -2.52 0.91
N GLU A 48 -15.36 -3.44 0.06
CA GLU A 48 -16.45 -4.40 0.37
C GLU A 48 -17.72 -3.77 1.00
N GLY A 49 -18.07 -2.54 0.60
CA GLY A 49 -19.28 -1.85 1.05
C GLY A 49 -19.12 -0.99 2.32
N GLY A 50 -17.92 -0.88 2.88
CA GLY A 50 -17.61 0.02 3.99
C GLY A 50 -16.31 0.80 3.78
N ASP A 51 -16.08 1.83 4.58
CA ASP A 51 -14.76 2.46 4.64
C ASP A 51 -13.83 1.67 5.58
N VAL A 52 -12.58 1.53 5.17
CA VAL A 52 -11.53 0.83 5.91
C VAL A 52 -10.28 1.68 6.06
N ILE A 53 -9.40 1.27 6.97
CA ILE A 53 -8.02 1.74 7.02
C ILE A 53 -7.17 0.78 6.21
N TRP A 54 -6.68 1.23 5.07
CA TRP A 54 -5.72 0.49 4.27
C TRP A 54 -4.34 0.54 4.94
N HIS A 55 -3.76 -0.62 5.23
CA HIS A 55 -2.35 -0.73 5.64
C HIS A 55 -1.55 -1.22 4.43
N CYS A 56 -0.81 -0.31 3.81
CA CYS A 56 -0.21 -0.54 2.51
C CYS A 56 1.28 -0.75 2.58
N GLU A 57 1.78 -1.65 1.73
CA GLU A 57 3.17 -1.73 1.32
C GLU A 57 3.24 -1.59 -0.20
N PHE A 58 3.81 -0.49 -0.71
CA PHE A 58 4.11 -0.36 -2.14
C PHE A 58 5.58 -0.70 -2.36
N VAL A 59 5.84 -1.67 -3.23
CA VAL A 59 7.18 -2.22 -3.49
C VAL A 59 7.54 -2.16 -4.96
N THR A 60 8.82 -2.01 -5.27
CA THR A 60 9.29 -2.23 -6.64
C THR A 60 9.31 -3.72 -6.97
N LEU A 61 9.09 -4.06 -8.24
CA LEU A 61 9.23 -5.45 -8.69
C LEU A 61 10.66 -5.98 -8.52
N ALA A 62 11.68 -5.11 -8.55
CA ALA A 62 13.06 -5.48 -8.25
C ALA A 62 13.24 -5.97 -6.81
N ARG A 63 12.63 -5.27 -5.83
CA ARG A 63 12.63 -5.70 -4.42
C ARG A 63 11.87 -7.00 -4.23
N GLU A 64 10.69 -7.11 -4.82
CA GLU A 64 9.87 -8.33 -4.76
C GLU A 64 10.63 -9.53 -5.35
N TRP A 65 11.23 -9.36 -6.54
CA TRP A 65 12.05 -10.39 -7.19
C TRP A 65 13.21 -10.86 -6.29
N ARG A 66 13.97 -9.93 -5.71
CA ARG A 66 15.05 -10.28 -4.77
C ARG A 66 14.52 -11.02 -3.54
N GLY A 67 13.34 -10.66 -3.03
CA GLY A 67 12.68 -11.35 -1.92
C GLY A 67 12.34 -12.80 -2.28
N LEU A 68 11.75 -13.02 -3.47
CA LEU A 68 11.40 -14.36 -3.96
C LEU A 68 12.64 -15.24 -4.16
N CYS A 69 13.72 -14.68 -4.72
CA CYS A 69 14.96 -15.42 -4.99
C CYS A 69 15.79 -15.76 -3.73
N ARG A 70 15.47 -15.20 -2.55
CA ARG A 70 16.19 -15.54 -1.31
C ARG A 70 16.00 -17.03 -0.98
N GLY A 71 17.05 -17.81 -1.23
CA GLY A 71 17.11 -19.23 -0.90
C GLY A 71 16.46 -20.17 -1.93
N ARG A 72 16.07 -19.68 -3.11
CA ARG A 72 15.50 -20.52 -4.18
C ARG A 72 16.01 -20.08 -5.56
N THR A 73 16.42 -21.05 -6.37
CA THR A 73 16.58 -20.85 -7.81
C THR A 73 15.19 -20.86 -8.43
N ILE A 74 14.53 -19.71 -8.44
CA ILE A 74 13.24 -19.58 -9.11
C ILE A 74 13.51 -19.36 -10.59
N ALA A 75 12.96 -20.23 -11.45
CA ALA A 75 12.91 -19.99 -12.88
C ALA A 75 12.33 -18.57 -13.12
N PRO A 76 12.72 -17.84 -14.18
CA PRO A 76 12.23 -16.49 -14.43
C PRO A 76 10.70 -16.47 -14.47
N VAL A 77 10.10 -16.18 -13.31
CA VAL A 77 8.67 -15.94 -13.20
C VAL A 77 8.47 -14.62 -13.89
N SER A 78 7.52 -14.57 -14.83
CA SER A 78 7.09 -13.34 -15.45
C SER A 78 6.36 -12.48 -14.39
N LEU A 79 7.11 -11.94 -13.43
CA LEU A 79 6.60 -11.09 -12.37
C LEU A 79 5.95 -9.88 -13.04
N ARG A 80 4.73 -9.53 -12.65
CA ARG A 80 4.01 -8.39 -13.21
C ARG A 80 3.72 -7.39 -12.12
N ASN A 81 3.22 -6.22 -12.50
CA ASN A 81 2.60 -5.35 -11.50
C ASN A 81 1.48 -6.12 -10.82
N PHE A 82 1.29 -5.91 -9.53
CA PHE A 82 0.26 -6.60 -8.79
C PHE A 82 -0.36 -5.73 -7.73
N ILE A 83 -1.61 -6.04 -7.40
CA ILE A 83 -2.29 -5.59 -6.19
C ILE A 83 -2.70 -6.84 -5.44
N GLU A 84 -2.27 -6.96 -4.20
CA GLU A 84 -2.58 -8.06 -3.31
C GLU A 84 -3.32 -7.52 -2.09
N VAL A 85 -4.58 -7.90 -1.96
CA VAL A 85 -5.42 -7.53 -0.83
C VAL A 85 -5.44 -8.70 0.15
N GLY A 86 -4.97 -8.48 1.37
CA GLY A 86 -4.96 -9.47 2.43
C GLY A 86 -6.30 -9.61 3.15
N GLU A 87 -6.32 -10.45 4.18
CA GLU A 87 -7.51 -10.62 5.02
C GLU A 87 -7.73 -9.41 5.94
N PRO A 88 -8.93 -8.80 5.95
CA PRO A 88 -9.27 -7.72 6.87
C PRO A 88 -9.17 -8.15 8.34
N ARG A 89 -8.76 -7.21 9.21
CA ARG A 89 -8.80 -7.35 10.67
C ARG A 89 -9.29 -6.05 11.28
N GLU A 90 -10.44 -6.10 11.96
CA GLU A 90 -10.96 -4.99 12.77
C GLU A 90 -11.03 -3.63 12.02
N GLY A 91 -11.42 -3.65 10.74
CA GLY A 91 -11.50 -2.44 9.91
C GLY A 91 -10.18 -2.00 9.26
N HIS A 92 -9.10 -2.75 9.51
CA HIS A 92 -7.82 -2.62 8.80
C HIS A 92 -7.72 -3.66 7.69
N VAL A 93 -7.28 -3.23 6.50
CA VAL A 93 -7.10 -4.13 5.36
C VAL A 93 -5.65 -4.05 4.89
N PRO A 94 -4.88 -5.14 4.99
CA PRO A 94 -3.56 -5.22 4.41
C PRO A 94 -3.63 -5.12 2.89
N LEU A 95 -2.75 -4.30 2.30
CA LEU A 95 -2.63 -4.13 0.87
C LEU A 95 -1.16 -4.12 0.47
N ARG A 96 -0.82 -4.91 -0.53
CA ARG A 96 0.50 -4.93 -1.13
C ARG A 96 0.39 -4.55 -2.60
N VAL A 97 1.22 -3.63 -3.07
CA VAL A 97 1.23 -3.22 -4.48
C VAL A 97 2.63 -3.33 -5.04
N GLY A 98 2.83 -4.20 -6.02
CA GLY A 98 4.08 -4.31 -6.76
C GLY A 98 4.06 -3.46 -8.01
N LEU A 99 5.07 -2.61 -8.19
CA LEU A 99 5.17 -1.66 -9.29
C LEU A 99 6.49 -1.81 -10.04
N ALA A 100 6.40 -1.83 -11.38
CA ALA A 100 7.54 -1.81 -12.30
C ALA A 100 8.16 -0.42 -12.35
N LEU A 101 8.69 0.03 -11.21
CA LEU A 101 9.37 1.31 -11.01
C LEU A 101 10.77 1.06 -10.46
N LYS A 102 11.68 1.99 -10.71
CA LYS A 102 13.03 1.96 -10.10
C LYS A 102 12.98 2.30 -8.61
N GLN A 103 12.08 3.21 -8.24
CA GLN A 103 11.89 3.68 -6.87
C GLN A 103 10.42 4.02 -6.64
N VAL A 104 9.99 3.93 -5.39
CA VAL A 104 8.66 4.35 -4.97
C VAL A 104 8.74 5.80 -4.48
N ASP A 105 8.25 6.72 -5.32
CA ASP A 105 8.21 8.15 -5.03
C ASP A 105 6.79 8.62 -4.65
N GLU A 106 6.70 9.89 -4.22
CA GLU A 106 5.42 10.48 -3.80
C GLU A 106 4.38 10.50 -4.93
N ARG A 107 4.82 10.66 -6.18
CA ARG A 107 3.91 10.64 -7.34
C ARG A 107 3.28 9.26 -7.50
N ALA A 108 4.06 8.19 -7.42
CA ALA A 108 3.58 6.83 -7.45
C ALA A 108 2.59 6.56 -6.31
N VAL A 109 2.95 6.98 -5.08
CA VAL A 109 2.07 6.86 -3.90
C VAL A 109 0.72 7.53 -4.14
N ARG A 110 0.73 8.80 -4.55
CA ARG A 110 -0.49 9.58 -4.80
C ARG A 110 -1.38 8.93 -5.85
N MET A 111 -0.79 8.46 -6.95
CA MET A 111 -1.53 7.76 -8.01
C MET A 111 -2.15 6.47 -7.50
N MET A 112 -1.41 5.66 -6.74
CA MET A 112 -1.91 4.39 -6.20
C MET A 112 -3.01 4.61 -5.18
N VAL A 113 -2.82 5.51 -4.21
CA VAL A 113 -3.87 5.86 -3.22
C VAL A 113 -5.15 6.33 -3.93
N HIS A 114 -5.02 7.18 -4.95
CA HIS A 114 -6.16 7.64 -5.73
C HIS A 114 -6.86 6.50 -6.46
N MET A 115 -6.10 5.65 -7.15
CA MET A 115 -6.63 4.48 -7.85
C MET A 115 -7.37 3.55 -6.89
N ILE A 116 -6.75 3.18 -5.76
CA ILE A 116 -7.35 2.26 -4.77
C ILE A 116 -8.67 2.82 -4.24
N ARG A 117 -8.72 4.12 -3.91
CA ARG A 117 -9.95 4.79 -3.45
C ARG A 117 -11.09 4.75 -4.46
N GLN A 118 -10.76 4.70 -5.76
CA GLN A 118 -11.74 4.70 -6.84
C GLN A 118 -12.09 3.28 -7.32
N TYR A 119 -11.33 2.27 -6.92
CA TYR A 119 -11.41 0.93 -7.49
C TYR A 119 -12.58 0.14 -6.89
N ARG A 120 -13.76 0.22 -7.53
CA ARG A 120 -15.00 -0.42 -7.04
C ARG A 120 -14.97 -1.96 -7.04
N ASN A 121 -14.11 -2.56 -7.85
CA ASN A 121 -14.04 -4.01 -8.03
C ASN A 121 -12.81 -4.64 -7.37
N LEU A 122 -12.22 -3.95 -6.39
CA LEU A 122 -11.06 -4.49 -5.68
C LEU A 122 -11.52 -5.66 -4.82
N ARG A 123 -10.85 -6.80 -4.96
CA ARG A 123 -11.19 -8.05 -4.27
C ARG A 123 -9.98 -8.58 -3.54
N ARG A 124 -10.23 -9.40 -2.52
CA ARG A 124 -9.20 -10.15 -1.80
C ARG A 124 -8.35 -11.00 -2.76
N GLY A 125 -7.12 -11.30 -2.35
CA GLY A 125 -6.14 -12.04 -3.13
C GLY A 125 -5.29 -11.17 -4.04
N ARG A 126 -4.50 -11.82 -4.89
CA ARG A 126 -3.50 -11.20 -5.76
C ARG A 126 -4.03 -11.04 -7.18
N HIS A 127 -3.94 -9.82 -7.71
CA HIS A 127 -4.36 -9.44 -9.06
C HIS A 127 -3.16 -8.90 -9.81
N GLU A 128 -2.81 -9.51 -10.93
CA GLU A 128 -1.64 -9.14 -11.74
C GLU A 128 -2.05 -8.41 -13.02
N TYR A 129 -1.25 -7.43 -13.44
CA TYR A 129 -1.53 -6.62 -14.63
C TYR A 129 -0.25 -6.09 -15.28
N GLY A 130 -0.38 -5.63 -16.53
CA GLY A 130 0.75 -5.09 -17.30
C GLY A 130 1.66 -6.18 -17.87
N THR A 131 2.83 -5.77 -18.36
CA THR A 131 3.81 -6.65 -18.99
C THR A 131 4.71 -7.33 -17.95
N PRO A 132 5.27 -8.51 -18.28
CA PRO A 132 6.31 -9.13 -17.46
C PRO A 132 7.47 -8.17 -17.19
N PHE A 133 7.91 -8.15 -15.94
CA PHE A 133 9.11 -7.51 -15.47
C PHE A 133 10.32 -8.28 -15.98
N THR A 134 11.28 -7.53 -16.51
CA THR A 134 12.61 -8.04 -16.82
C THR A 134 13.56 -7.32 -15.87
N PRO A 135 14.24 -8.05 -14.96
CA PRO A 135 15.13 -7.45 -13.96
C PRO A 135 16.32 -6.69 -14.56
#